data_AF-A0A3R7ACC2-F1
#
_entry.id   AF-A0A3R7ACC2-F1
#
_cell.length_a   1.000
_cell.length_b   1.000
_cell.length_c   1.000
_cell.angle_alpha   90.00
_cell.angle_beta   90.00
_cell.angle_gamma   90.00
#
_symmetry.space_group_name_H-M   'P 1'
#
loop_
_entity.id
_entity.type
_entity.pdbx_description
1 polymer ?
#
loop_
_entity_poly.entity_id
_entity_poly.type
_entity_poly.pdbx_seq_one_letter_code
_entity_poly.pdbx_strand_id
1 'polypeptide(L)'
;MCNVTCFPRRIPALTKTKRSVEIVESFCGWDYLLRLVEKCKQERDKALISALFETGGRISEVLQLKKDNFVVQKPYLIVKAMPVLKRYKKVGEYTDRHGRRRWKTERKNAYRTFPIHMSEPLCEPFLRHIKECGSDLLFRISRIQAYRIVRSLDENIFPHWFRAQRASQLALEYGFDIHDLIDFFNWKSLQTATHYSHMGWKGLANKMKR
;
A
#
# COMPACT_ATOMS: atom_id res chain seq x y z
N MET A 1 -18.74 52.65 29.86
CA MET A 1 -19.24 51.26 29.86
C MET A 1 -19.22 50.77 28.42
N CYS A 2 -18.18 50.03 28.01
CA CYS A 2 -18.07 49.49 26.65
C CYS A 2 -18.60 48.06 26.62
N ASN A 3 -19.75 47.86 25.98
CA ASN A 3 -20.30 46.54 25.69
C ASN A 3 -19.50 45.90 24.55
N VAL A 4 -18.67 44.91 24.87
CA VAL A 4 -18.01 44.05 23.87
C VAL A 4 -18.96 42.90 23.57
N THR A 5 -19.63 42.97 22.41
CA THR A 5 -20.43 41.87 21.88
C THR A 5 -19.52 40.73 21.42
N CYS A 6 -19.59 39.60 22.11
CA CYS A 6 -18.85 38.39 21.78
C CYS A 6 -19.53 37.68 20.60
N PHE A 7 -19.01 37.84 19.39
CA PHE A 7 -19.42 37.04 18.23
C PHE A 7 -18.83 35.61 18.35
N PRO A 8 -19.64 34.54 18.28
CA PRO A 8 -19.11 33.19 18.25
C PRO A 8 -18.41 32.96 16.90
N ARG A 9 -17.07 32.87 16.92
CA ARG A 9 -16.29 32.43 15.76
C ARG A 9 -16.70 31.01 15.42
N ARG A 10 -17.49 30.83 14.35
CA ARG A 10 -17.68 29.53 13.72
C ARG A 10 -16.31 29.02 13.31
N ILE A 11 -15.83 27.98 13.98
CA ILE A 11 -14.66 27.21 13.55
C ILE A 11 -15.02 26.65 12.16
N PRO A 12 -14.26 26.96 11.09
CA PRO A 12 -14.54 26.38 9.78
C PRO A 12 -14.42 24.87 9.88
N ALA A 13 -15.45 24.15 9.42
CA ALA A 13 -15.39 22.70 9.31
C ALA A 13 -14.15 22.32 8.48
N LEU A 14 -13.20 21.64 9.11
CA LEU A 14 -11.99 21.14 8.46
C LEU A 14 -12.40 20.35 7.21
N THR A 15 -12.11 20.92 6.05
CA THR A 15 -12.30 20.27 4.77
C THR A 15 -11.47 18.99 4.78
N LYS A 16 -12.13 17.82 4.71
CA LYS A 16 -11.43 16.53 4.62
C LYS A 16 -10.54 16.56 3.38
N THR A 17 -9.26 16.82 3.56
CA THR A 17 -8.26 16.70 2.50
C THR A 17 -8.37 15.30 1.92
N LYS A 18 -8.51 15.19 0.61
CA LYS A 18 -8.41 13.90 -0.08
C LYS A 18 -7.06 13.33 0.34
N ARG A 19 -7.05 12.25 1.11
CA ARG A 19 -5.81 11.59 1.56
C ARG A 19 -5.11 11.02 0.33
N SER A 20 -4.25 11.84 -0.26
CA SER A 20 -3.43 11.54 -1.41
C SER A 20 -2.23 10.71 -0.96
N VAL A 21 -1.52 10.20 -1.96
CA VAL A 21 -0.27 9.43 -1.85
C VAL A 21 0.85 10.21 -1.13
N GLU A 22 0.68 11.53 -0.99
CA GLU A 22 1.73 12.55 -0.78
C GLU A 22 2.25 12.69 0.65
N ILE A 23 1.93 11.78 1.58
CA ILE A 23 2.21 11.97 3.02
C ILE A 23 3.47 11.21 3.49
N VAL A 24 4.09 10.38 2.64
CA VAL A 24 5.25 9.56 3.05
C VAL A 24 6.53 10.08 2.43
N GLU A 25 7.31 10.83 3.20
CA GLU A 25 8.63 11.35 2.79
C GLU A 25 9.76 10.31 2.91
N SER A 26 9.63 9.39 3.87
CA SER A 26 10.62 8.32 4.10
C SER A 26 9.98 7.13 4.82
N PHE A 27 10.70 6.00 4.81
CA PHE A 27 10.28 4.79 5.52
C PHE A 27 10.17 5.05 7.03
N CYS A 28 9.04 4.68 7.63
CA CYS A 28 8.73 4.87 9.04
C CYS A 28 9.57 4.00 9.99
N GLY A 29 10.35 3.05 9.45
CA GLY A 29 11.13 2.09 10.21
C GLY A 29 10.32 0.88 10.67
N TRP A 30 11.04 -0.21 10.91
CA TRP A 30 10.47 -1.49 11.34
C TRP A 30 9.80 -1.42 12.70
N ASP A 31 10.35 -0.67 13.65
CA ASP A 31 9.80 -0.57 15.02
C ASP A 31 8.36 -0.06 15.03
N TYR A 32 8.03 0.92 14.18
CA TYR A 32 6.67 1.43 14.10
C TYR A 32 5.72 0.38 13.52
N LEU A 33 6.14 -0.31 12.46
CA LEU A 33 5.34 -1.37 11.85
C LEU A 33 5.11 -2.56 12.79
N LEU A 34 6.14 -2.97 13.53
CA LEU A 34 6.04 -4.03 14.52
C LEU A 34 5.08 -3.65 15.64
N ARG A 35 5.13 -2.41 16.15
CA ARG A 35 4.13 -1.91 17.11
C ARG A 35 2.70 -1.95 16.57
N LEU A 36 2.47 -1.71 15.27
CA LEU A 36 1.13 -1.84 14.68
C LEU A 36 0.65 -3.29 14.68
N VAL A 37 1.54 -4.23 14.36
CA VAL A 37 1.24 -5.67 14.38
C VAL A 37 1.00 -6.17 15.81
N GLU A 38 1.79 -5.75 16.78
CA GLU A 38 1.61 -6.10 18.19
C GLU A 38 0.26 -5.65 18.76
N LYS A 39 -0.25 -4.48 18.32
CA LYS A 39 -1.58 -4.00 18.69
C LYS A 39 -2.73 -4.87 18.14
N CYS A 40 -2.48 -5.70 17.13
CA CYS A 40 -3.51 -6.57 16.55
C CYS A 40 -3.80 -7.76 17.47
N LYS A 41 -5.07 -7.92 17.86
CA LYS A 41 -5.50 -9.03 18.74
C LYS A 41 -5.56 -10.38 18.02
N GLN A 42 -5.88 -10.39 16.73
CA GLN A 42 -6.07 -11.60 15.93
C GLN A 42 -4.87 -11.84 15.01
N GLU A 43 -4.42 -13.09 14.87
CA GLU A 43 -3.33 -13.46 13.95
C GLU A 43 -3.65 -13.10 12.50
N ARG A 44 -4.91 -13.24 12.07
CA ARG A 44 -5.37 -12.77 10.74
C ARG A 44 -5.08 -11.28 10.54
N ASP A 45 -5.29 -10.46 11.56
CA ASP A 45 -5.14 -9.01 11.45
C ASP A 45 -3.65 -8.63 11.41
N LYS A 46 -2.82 -9.30 12.20
CA LYS A 46 -1.35 -9.24 12.09
C LYS A 46 -0.89 -9.53 10.67
N ALA A 47 -1.35 -10.66 10.13
CA ALA A 47 -1.03 -11.08 8.77
C ALA A 47 -1.58 -10.13 7.70
N LEU A 48 -2.73 -9.50 7.92
CA LEU A 48 -3.28 -8.50 7.00
C LEU A 48 -2.39 -7.26 6.92
N ILE A 49 -1.92 -6.76 8.08
CA ILE A 49 -1.00 -5.62 8.14
C ILE A 49 0.32 -5.97 7.46
N SER A 50 0.88 -7.14 7.77
CA SER A 50 2.08 -7.64 7.10
C SER A 50 1.88 -7.78 5.59
N ALA A 51 0.80 -8.39 5.13
CA ALA A 51 0.51 -8.55 3.71
C ALA A 51 0.35 -7.20 2.99
N LEU A 52 -0.30 -6.21 3.62
CA LEU A 52 -0.44 -4.86 3.07
C LEU A 52 0.91 -4.18 2.85
N PHE A 53 1.83 -4.34 3.80
CA PHE A 53 3.19 -3.81 3.69
C PHE A 53 4.03 -4.62 2.69
N GLU A 54 4.23 -5.90 2.94
CA GLU A 54 5.18 -6.76 2.20
C GLU A 54 4.86 -6.84 0.70
N THR A 55 3.58 -6.96 0.36
CA THR A 55 3.16 -6.93 -1.04
C THR A 55 3.10 -5.53 -1.61
N GLY A 56 2.93 -4.53 -0.74
CA GLY A 56 2.57 -3.16 -1.10
C GLY A 56 1.33 -3.09 -2.01
N GLY A 57 0.44 -4.07 -1.95
CA GLY A 57 -0.77 -4.16 -2.76
C GLY A 57 -1.84 -3.14 -2.35
N ARG A 58 -2.76 -2.82 -3.26
CA ARG A 58 -4.02 -2.16 -2.85
C ARG A 58 -4.82 -3.12 -1.99
N ILE A 59 -5.63 -2.61 -1.07
CA ILE A 59 -6.44 -3.48 -0.19
C ILE A 59 -7.27 -4.51 -0.98
N SER A 60 -7.91 -4.11 -2.08
CA SER A 60 -8.68 -5.04 -2.90
C SER A 60 -7.84 -6.09 -3.62
N GLU A 61 -6.55 -5.83 -3.87
CA GLU A 61 -5.61 -6.80 -4.45
C GLU A 61 -5.15 -7.78 -3.36
N VAL A 62 -4.83 -7.28 -2.16
CA VAL A 62 -4.43 -8.10 -1.00
C VAL A 62 -5.55 -9.04 -0.56
N LEU A 63 -6.79 -8.57 -0.53
CA LEU A 63 -7.95 -9.40 -0.19
C LEU A 63 -8.29 -10.48 -1.24
N GLN A 64 -7.60 -10.50 -2.39
CA GLN A 64 -7.72 -11.57 -3.40
C GLN A 64 -6.57 -12.58 -3.34
N LEU A 65 -5.61 -12.41 -2.43
CA LEU A 65 -4.48 -13.32 -2.29
C LEU A 65 -4.94 -14.69 -1.80
N LYS A 66 -4.43 -15.70 -2.48
CA LYS A 66 -4.65 -17.12 -2.22
C LYS A 66 -3.37 -17.80 -1.80
N LYS A 67 -3.45 -18.96 -1.16
CA LYS A 67 -2.27 -19.75 -0.78
C LYS A 67 -1.37 -20.06 -1.98
N ASP A 68 -1.95 -20.41 -3.11
CA ASP A 68 -1.23 -20.76 -4.33
C ASP A 68 -0.47 -19.58 -4.96
N ASN A 69 -0.71 -18.35 -4.48
CA ASN A 69 0.13 -17.22 -4.87
C ASN A 69 1.53 -17.28 -4.24
N PHE A 70 1.82 -18.18 -3.30
CA PHE A 70 3.06 -18.15 -2.51
C PHE A 70 3.92 -19.38 -2.72
N VAL A 71 5.20 -19.17 -3.05
CA VAL A 71 6.20 -20.23 -3.13
C VAL A 71 7.43 -19.84 -2.34
N VAL A 72 7.82 -20.69 -1.40
CA VAL A 72 9.04 -20.49 -0.61
C VAL A 72 10.24 -20.91 -1.46
N GLN A 73 11.14 -19.97 -1.74
CA GLN A 73 12.43 -20.17 -2.41
C GLN A 73 13.50 -19.40 -1.62
N LYS A 74 14.03 -20.01 -0.56
CA LYS A 74 14.95 -19.34 0.37
C LYS A 74 16.11 -18.67 -0.36
N PRO A 75 16.48 -17.42 -0.01
CA PRO A 75 16.01 -16.64 1.15
C PRO A 75 14.71 -15.85 0.91
N TYR A 76 13.95 -16.14 -0.15
CA TYR A 76 12.78 -15.38 -0.57
C TYR A 76 11.45 -16.15 -0.43
N LEU A 77 10.39 -15.39 -0.18
CA LEU A 77 9.01 -15.79 -0.42
C LEU A 77 8.57 -15.18 -1.75
N ILE A 78 8.34 -16.01 -2.76
CA ILE A 78 7.92 -15.55 -4.09
C ILE A 78 6.40 -15.40 -4.10
N VAL A 79 5.92 -14.19 -4.36
CA VAL A 79 4.50 -13.90 -4.59
C VAL A 79 4.24 -13.97 -6.08
N LYS A 80 3.61 -15.04 -6.55
CA LYS A 80 3.28 -15.30 -7.95
C LYS A 80 1.87 -14.86 -8.29
N ALA A 81 1.71 -14.29 -9.48
CA ALA A 81 0.41 -13.98 -10.08
C ALA A 81 -0.52 -13.16 -9.16
N MET A 82 0.03 -12.23 -8.37
CA MET A 82 -0.79 -11.32 -7.57
C MET A 82 -1.62 -10.43 -8.51
N PRO A 83 -2.95 -10.37 -8.36
CA PRO A 83 -3.79 -9.58 -9.25
C PRO A 83 -3.49 -8.08 -9.13
N VAL A 84 -3.46 -7.40 -10.26
CA VAL A 84 -3.23 -5.95 -10.34
C VAL A 84 -4.50 -5.29 -10.87
N LEU A 85 -5.20 -4.60 -9.98
CA LEU A 85 -6.48 -3.98 -10.30
C LEU A 85 -6.31 -2.62 -10.99
N LYS A 86 -7.44 -2.06 -11.44
CA LYS A 86 -7.52 -0.78 -12.17
C LYS A 86 -6.66 -0.76 -13.43
N ARG A 87 -6.64 -1.89 -14.14
CA ARG A 87 -6.03 -2.01 -15.45
C ARG A 87 -7.13 -1.91 -16.49
N TYR A 88 -6.97 -0.94 -17.37
CA TYR A 88 -7.90 -0.65 -18.43
C TYR A 88 -7.15 -0.53 -19.76
N LYS A 89 -7.78 -1.00 -20.84
CA LYS A 89 -7.37 -0.77 -22.23
C LYS A 89 -8.36 0.21 -22.85
N LYS A 90 -7.87 1.22 -23.57
CA LYS A 90 -8.72 2.11 -24.38
C LYS A 90 -9.14 1.31 -25.62
N VAL A 91 -10.44 1.21 -25.85
CA VAL A 91 -11.02 0.44 -26.97
C VAL A 91 -11.78 1.31 -27.95
N GLY A 92 -11.98 2.59 -27.63
CA GLY A 92 -12.56 3.56 -28.52
C GLY A 92 -12.87 4.86 -27.79
N GLU A 93 -13.62 5.72 -28.46
CA GLU A 93 -14.10 6.98 -27.89
C GLU A 93 -15.60 7.17 -28.15
N TYR A 94 -16.21 8.04 -27.36
CA TYR A 94 -17.58 8.50 -27.57
C TYR A 94 -17.71 9.95 -27.12
N THR A 95 -18.66 10.68 -27.70
CA THR A 95 -18.99 12.03 -27.29
C THR A 95 -20.14 11.96 -26.28
N ASP A 96 -19.97 12.57 -25.11
CA ASP A 96 -21.06 12.66 -24.14
C ASP A 96 -22.11 13.71 -24.57
N ARG A 97 -23.26 13.72 -23.90
CA ARG A 97 -24.37 14.67 -24.16
C ARG A 97 -23.98 16.15 -24.06
N HIS A 98 -22.79 16.46 -23.54
CA HIS A 98 -22.25 17.81 -23.40
C HIS A 98 -21.11 18.08 -24.40
N GLY A 99 -20.98 17.26 -25.45
CA GLY A 99 -19.97 17.43 -26.49
C GLY A 99 -18.55 17.02 -26.08
N ARG A 100 -18.35 16.41 -24.90
CA ARG A 100 -17.01 16.06 -24.42
C ARG A 100 -16.60 14.68 -24.90
N ARG A 101 -15.41 14.56 -25.49
CA ARG A 101 -14.80 13.27 -25.86
C ARG A 101 -14.47 12.47 -24.60
N ARG A 102 -14.96 11.24 -24.52
CA ARG A 102 -14.72 10.28 -23.45
C ARG A 102 -14.16 8.98 -24.04
N TRP A 103 -13.35 8.29 -23.24
CA TRP A 103 -12.77 7.01 -23.64
C TRP A 103 -13.72 5.86 -23.29
N LYS A 104 -13.97 4.96 -24.25
CA LYS A 104 -14.47 3.62 -23.94
C LYS A 104 -13.30 2.79 -23.46
N THR A 105 -13.46 2.17 -22.29
CA THR A 105 -12.39 1.40 -21.66
C THR A 105 -12.87 0.04 -21.22
N GLU A 106 -12.06 -0.98 -21.46
CA GLU A 106 -12.30 -2.35 -21.02
C GLU A 106 -11.33 -2.74 -19.91
N ARG A 107 -11.79 -3.56 -18.97
CA ARG A 107 -10.96 -4.06 -17.88
C ARG A 107 -9.97 -5.08 -18.42
N LYS A 108 -8.68 -4.87 -18.15
CA LYS A 108 -7.60 -5.79 -18.51
C LYS A 108 -7.19 -6.58 -17.27
N ASN A 109 -7.13 -7.90 -17.38
CA ASN A 109 -6.50 -8.73 -16.36
C ASN A 109 -4.99 -8.51 -16.41
N ALA A 110 -4.41 -8.25 -15.25
CA ALA A 110 -2.97 -8.10 -15.11
C ALA A 110 -2.57 -8.70 -13.77
N TYR A 111 -1.36 -9.22 -13.76
CA TYR A 111 -0.77 -9.87 -12.60
C TYR A 111 0.66 -9.36 -12.45
N ARG A 112 1.22 -9.54 -11.25
CA ARG A 112 2.64 -9.29 -11.01
C ARG A 112 3.21 -10.41 -10.16
N THR A 113 4.51 -10.63 -10.32
CA THR A 113 5.30 -11.57 -9.53
C THR A 113 6.48 -10.81 -8.94
N PHE A 114 6.73 -10.98 -7.65
CA PHE A 114 7.83 -10.31 -6.96
C PHE A 114 8.29 -11.11 -5.74
N PRO A 115 9.55 -10.96 -5.31
CA PRO A 115 10.06 -11.58 -4.10
C PRO A 115 9.77 -10.72 -2.85
N ILE A 116 9.65 -11.37 -1.70
CA ILE A 116 9.74 -10.79 -0.36
C ILE A 116 10.92 -11.46 0.33
N HIS A 117 11.82 -10.69 0.96
CA HIS A 117 12.95 -11.30 1.66
C HIS A 117 12.49 -11.87 3.01
N MET A 118 12.83 -13.12 3.30
CA MET A 118 12.29 -13.80 4.49
C MET A 118 12.88 -13.29 5.82
N SER A 119 13.98 -12.53 5.78
CA SER A 119 14.52 -11.87 6.97
C SER A 119 13.76 -10.59 7.36
N GLU A 120 12.83 -10.12 6.53
CA GLU A 120 12.03 -8.94 6.87
C GLU A 120 11.11 -9.26 8.07
N PRO A 121 11.06 -8.40 9.10
CA PRO A 121 10.33 -8.70 10.34
C PRO A 121 8.84 -9.01 10.16
N LEU A 122 8.21 -8.44 9.12
CA LEU A 122 6.80 -8.67 8.83
C LEU A 122 6.54 -9.92 7.98
N CYS A 123 7.57 -10.52 7.39
CA CYS A 123 7.44 -11.74 6.61
C CYS A 123 7.01 -12.93 7.48
N GLU A 124 7.52 -13.03 8.72
CA GLU A 124 7.22 -14.13 9.64
C GLU A 124 5.72 -14.24 10.00
N PRO A 125 5.05 -13.20 10.55
CA PRO A 125 3.61 -13.27 10.83
C PRO A 125 2.77 -13.50 9.57
N PHE A 126 3.23 -13.03 8.41
CA PHE A 126 2.55 -13.30 7.14
C PHE A 126 2.67 -14.77 6.71
N LEU A 127 3.89 -15.31 6.75
CA LEU A 127 4.19 -16.69 6.37
C LEU A 127 3.48 -17.69 7.29
N ARG A 128 3.43 -17.40 8.60
CA ARG A 128 2.68 -18.19 9.58
C ARG A 128 1.22 -18.31 9.17
N HIS A 129 0.56 -17.20 8.87
CA HIS A 129 -0.83 -17.18 8.43
C HIS A 129 -1.05 -17.91 7.11
N ILE A 130 -0.14 -17.80 6.14
CA ILE A 130 -0.23 -18.56 4.87
C ILE A 130 -0.26 -20.08 5.14
N LYS A 131 0.57 -20.56 6.07
CA LYS A 131 0.63 -21.98 6.45
C LYS A 131 -0.63 -22.43 7.19
N GLU A 132 -1.02 -21.67 8.21
CA GLU A 132 -2.07 -22.04 9.16
C GLU A 132 -3.49 -21.77 8.67
N CYS A 133 -3.68 -20.88 7.70
CA CYS A 133 -5.02 -20.51 7.22
C CYS A 133 -5.78 -21.75 6.73
N GLY A 134 -6.95 -22.06 7.28
CA GLY A 134 -7.74 -23.22 6.84
C GLY A 134 -8.39 -23.07 5.45
N SER A 135 -8.16 -21.97 4.74
CA SER A 135 -8.79 -21.67 3.45
C SER A 135 -7.81 -21.28 2.36
N ASP A 136 -8.22 -21.49 1.11
CA ASP A 136 -7.49 -21.04 -0.07
C ASP A 136 -7.30 -19.51 -0.07
N LEU A 137 -8.39 -18.76 0.13
CA LEU A 137 -8.33 -17.30 0.28
C LEU A 137 -7.74 -16.92 1.65
N LEU A 138 -6.67 -16.12 1.66
CA LEU A 138 -5.98 -15.77 2.91
C LEU A 138 -6.83 -14.88 3.83
N PHE A 139 -7.61 -13.96 3.26
CA PHE A 139 -8.34 -12.95 4.02
C PHE A 139 -9.83 -12.97 3.66
N ARG A 140 -10.63 -13.70 4.44
CA ARG A 140 -12.10 -13.75 4.31
C ARG A 140 -12.78 -12.58 5.03
N ILE A 141 -12.41 -11.36 4.67
CA ILE A 141 -12.99 -10.13 5.24
C ILE A 141 -13.35 -9.14 4.15
N SER A 142 -14.33 -8.27 4.44
CA SER A 142 -14.69 -7.20 3.52
C SER A 142 -13.64 -6.09 3.49
N ARG A 143 -13.60 -5.33 2.40
CA ARG A 143 -12.76 -4.12 2.29
C ARG A 143 -13.04 -3.11 3.42
N ILE A 144 -14.30 -3.00 3.82
CA ILE A 144 -14.73 -2.09 4.89
C ILE A 144 -14.15 -2.56 6.22
N GLN A 145 -14.23 -3.86 6.53
CA GLN A 145 -13.66 -4.43 7.74
C GLN A 145 -12.14 -4.27 7.76
N ALA A 146 -11.45 -4.57 6.67
CA ALA A 146 -10.01 -4.37 6.56
C ALA A 146 -9.61 -2.90 6.79
N TYR A 147 -10.38 -1.96 6.24
CA TYR A 147 -10.16 -0.54 6.49
C TYR A 147 -10.37 -0.20 7.97
N ARG A 148 -11.44 -0.69 8.62
CA ARG A 148 -11.69 -0.48 10.05
C ARG A 148 -10.56 -1.03 10.92
N ILE A 149 -10.03 -2.21 10.60
CA ILE A 149 -8.88 -2.80 11.29
C ILE A 149 -7.69 -1.84 11.22
N VAL A 150 -7.27 -1.47 10.00
CA VAL A 150 -6.15 -0.52 9.80
C VAL A 150 -6.35 0.77 10.58
N ARG A 151 -7.55 1.36 10.51
CA ARG A 151 -7.88 2.63 11.16
C ARG A 151 -7.97 2.56 12.67
N SER A 152 -8.21 1.37 13.22
CA SER A 152 -8.25 1.18 14.67
C SER A 152 -6.86 1.12 15.31
N LEU A 153 -5.82 0.83 14.52
CA LEU A 153 -4.44 0.77 14.98
C LEU A 153 -3.80 2.16 15.08
N ASP A 154 -4.11 3.02 14.10
CA ASP A 154 -3.71 4.42 14.03
C ASP A 154 -4.67 5.20 13.09
N GLU A 155 -5.09 6.39 13.50
CA GLU A 155 -6.00 7.21 12.72
C GLU A 155 -5.32 8.02 11.60
N ASN A 156 -4.02 7.89 11.40
CA ASN A 156 -3.30 8.53 10.31
C ASN A 156 -2.94 7.53 9.21
N ILE A 157 -3.01 6.23 9.49
CA ILE A 157 -2.72 5.19 8.50
C ILE A 157 -3.96 4.77 7.71
N PHE A 158 -3.73 4.24 6.52
CA PHE A 158 -4.74 3.70 5.60
C PHE A 158 -4.07 2.69 4.67
N PRO A 159 -4.81 1.80 3.97
CA PRO A 159 -4.16 0.73 3.20
C PRO A 159 -3.14 1.19 2.15
N HIS A 160 -3.36 2.37 1.54
CA HIS A 160 -2.41 2.91 0.57
C HIS A 160 -1.15 3.52 1.20
N TRP A 161 -1.20 3.85 2.49
CA TRP A 161 -0.01 4.25 3.26
C TRP A 161 0.99 3.10 3.36
N PHE A 162 0.57 1.86 3.59
CA PHE A 162 1.48 0.71 3.60
C PHE A 162 2.20 0.51 2.27
N ARG A 163 1.50 0.73 1.14
CA ARG A 163 2.13 0.68 -0.19
C ARG A 163 3.21 1.74 -0.33
N ALA A 164 2.97 2.94 0.16
CA ALA A 164 3.95 4.02 0.17
C ALA A 164 5.17 3.64 1.03
N GLN A 165 4.93 3.14 2.24
CA GLN A 165 5.98 2.69 3.15
C GLN A 165 6.83 1.57 2.54
N ARG A 166 6.20 0.59 1.86
CA ARG A 166 6.94 -0.47 1.16
C ARG A 166 7.84 0.09 0.07
N ALA A 167 7.35 1.03 -0.73
CA ALA A 167 8.16 1.65 -1.77
C ALA A 167 9.35 2.41 -1.19
N SER A 168 9.12 3.20 -0.13
CA SER A 168 10.20 3.91 0.57
C SER A 168 11.20 2.97 1.22
N GLN A 169 10.75 1.84 1.79
CA GLN A 169 11.64 0.84 2.38
C GLN A 169 12.48 0.15 1.30
N LEU A 170 11.88 -0.26 0.18
CA LEU A 170 12.60 -0.89 -0.92
C LEU A 170 13.69 0.04 -1.49
N ALA A 171 13.37 1.33 -1.63
CA ALA A 171 14.36 2.31 -2.02
C ALA A 171 15.46 2.46 -0.95
N LEU A 172 15.10 2.69 0.31
CA LEU A 172 16.05 3.01 1.39
C LEU A 172 17.00 1.85 1.73
N GLU A 173 16.46 0.64 1.87
CA GLU A 173 17.20 -0.52 2.40
C GLU A 173 17.77 -1.39 1.29
N TYR A 174 17.04 -1.59 0.19
CA TYR A 174 17.48 -2.40 -0.94
C TYR A 174 18.05 -1.60 -2.11
N GLY A 175 17.99 -0.26 -2.04
CA GLY A 175 18.56 0.61 -3.07
C GLY A 175 17.75 0.65 -4.37
N PHE A 176 16.50 0.18 -4.36
CA PHE A 176 15.64 0.15 -5.55
C PHE A 176 15.54 1.52 -6.21
N ASP A 177 15.70 1.55 -7.52
CA ASP A 177 15.50 2.75 -8.31
C ASP A 177 14.06 2.85 -8.86
N ILE A 178 13.81 3.86 -9.69
CA ILE A 178 12.49 4.11 -10.29
C ILE A 178 12.02 2.92 -11.13
N HIS A 179 12.91 2.28 -11.88
CA HIS A 179 12.58 1.14 -12.75
C HIS A 179 12.28 -0.10 -11.90
N ASP A 180 13.10 -0.38 -10.88
CA ASP A 180 12.84 -1.48 -9.94
C ASP A 180 11.48 -1.34 -9.26
N LEU A 181 11.14 -0.12 -8.81
CA LEU A 181 9.85 0.17 -8.20
C LEU A 181 8.70 0.03 -9.21
N ILE A 182 8.88 0.47 -10.45
CA ILE A 182 7.87 0.29 -11.51
C ILE A 182 7.58 -1.19 -11.72
N ASP A 183 8.61 -2.03 -11.78
CA ASP A 183 8.48 -3.47 -11.98
C ASP A 183 7.84 -4.15 -10.77
N PHE A 184 8.34 -3.86 -9.57
CA PHE A 184 7.79 -4.39 -8.32
C PHE A 184 6.30 -4.05 -8.17
N PHE A 185 5.92 -2.79 -8.41
CA PHE A 185 4.55 -2.30 -8.21
C PHE A 185 3.64 -2.43 -9.44
N ASN A 186 4.21 -2.81 -10.57
CA ASN A 186 3.61 -2.78 -11.90
C ASN A 186 2.97 -1.40 -12.19
N TRP A 187 3.64 -0.30 -11.87
CA TRP A 187 3.10 1.06 -12.09
C TRP A 187 3.13 1.44 -13.58
N LYS A 188 2.10 2.17 -14.05
CA LYS A 188 2.05 2.66 -15.44
C LYS A 188 2.68 4.04 -15.63
N SER A 189 2.78 4.83 -14.56
CA SER A 189 3.21 6.22 -14.62
C SER A 189 4.53 6.36 -13.89
N LEU A 190 5.54 6.86 -14.61
CA LEU A 190 6.82 7.28 -14.05
C LEU A 190 6.63 8.28 -12.91
N GLN A 191 5.68 9.22 -13.05
CA GLN A 191 5.40 10.23 -12.04
C GLN A 191 5.01 9.62 -10.69
N THR A 192 4.26 8.51 -10.69
CA THR A 192 3.93 7.80 -9.44
C THR A 192 5.18 7.22 -8.80
N ALA A 193 6.08 6.64 -9.61
CA ALA A 193 7.33 6.06 -9.12
C ALA A 193 8.31 7.14 -8.62
N THR A 194 8.38 8.29 -9.30
CA THR A 194 9.25 9.41 -8.91
C THR A 194 8.97 9.88 -7.48
N HIS A 195 7.70 9.94 -7.07
CA HIS A 195 7.36 10.32 -5.69
C HIS A 195 7.94 9.38 -4.63
N TYR A 196 8.12 8.10 -4.95
CA TYR A 196 8.65 7.11 -4.01
C TYR A 196 10.15 6.91 -4.12
N SER A 197 10.77 7.29 -5.24
CA SER A 197 12.22 7.21 -5.41
C SER A 197 12.99 8.28 -4.65
N HIS A 198 12.31 9.27 -4.06
CA HIS A 198 12.95 10.23 -3.16
C HIS A 198 13.36 9.50 -1.88
N MET A 199 14.63 9.11 -1.79
CA MET A 199 15.17 8.30 -0.69
C MET A 199 15.33 9.09 0.63
N GLY A 200 14.87 10.35 0.66
CA GLY A 200 15.17 11.31 1.72
C GLY A 200 16.68 11.53 1.90
N TRP A 201 17.06 12.36 2.88
CA TRP A 201 18.47 12.59 3.19
C TRP A 201 19.19 11.32 3.70
N LYS A 202 18.46 10.44 4.42
CA LYS A 202 19.00 9.17 4.95
C LYS A 202 19.45 8.23 3.84
N GLY A 203 18.63 8.07 2.79
CA GLY A 203 18.98 7.20 1.67
C GLY A 203 20.09 7.77 0.81
N LEU A 204 20.13 9.09 0.63
CA LEU A 204 21.27 9.77 -0.02
C LEU A 204 22.56 9.55 0.77
N ALA A 205 22.54 9.77 2.08
CA ALA A 205 23.69 9.52 2.94
C ALA A 205 24.15 8.05 2.89
N ASN A 206 23.23 7.08 2.80
CA ASN A 206 23.57 5.67 2.67
C ASN A 206 24.26 5.35 1.34
N LYS A 207 23.80 5.95 0.23
CA LYS A 207 24.46 5.80 -1.08
C LYS A 207 25.86 6.42 -1.14
N MET A 208 26.11 7.46 -0.35
CA MET A 208 27.41 8.14 -0.26
C MET A 208 28.42 7.39 0.62
N LYS A 209 28.03 6.37 1.37
CA LYS A 209 28.95 5.51 2.15
C LYS A 209 29.71 4.48 1.30
N ARG A 210 29.68 4.63 -0.03
CA ARG A 210 30.41 3.78 -0.98
C ARG A 210 31.87 4.16 -1.07
#